data_AF-A0A2G4FNS8-F1
#
_entry.id   AF-A0A2G4FNS8-F1
#
_cell.length_a   1.000
_cell.length_b   1.000
_cell.length_c   1.000
_cell.angle_alpha   90.00
_cell.angle_beta   90.00
_cell.angle_gamma   90.00
#
_symmetry.space_group_name_H-M   'P 1'
#
loop_
_entity.id
_entity.type
_entity.pdbx_description
1 polymer ?
#
loop_
_entity_poly.entity_id
_entity_poly.type
_entity_poly.pdbx_seq_one_letter_code
_entity_poly.pdbx_strand_id
1 'polypeptide(L)'
;MKRFIKFGGEMISLPALEEVFSSAFPADENGPMVAVEGIEKENRKHIYLFNRNPMEISEANRLLQEAGFRGIMRIDKTLIMKEIPVLGTGKTNYRKLRELIEKDIEPNTL
;
A
#
# COMPACT_ATOMS: atom_id res chain seq x y z
N MET A 1 5.06 -12.39 7.25
CA MET A 1 3.63 -12.12 6.96
C MET A 1 3.42 -12.37 5.47
N LYS A 2 2.39 -13.11 5.08
CA LYS A 2 2.04 -13.27 3.65
C LYS A 2 1.32 -11.99 3.20
N ARG A 3 1.84 -11.31 2.18
CA ARG A 3 1.33 -10.02 1.68
C ARG A 3 0.49 -10.23 0.41
N PHE A 4 -0.65 -10.89 0.60
CA PHE A 4 -1.63 -11.16 -0.45
C PHE A 4 -3.04 -10.87 0.06
N ILE A 5 -3.90 -10.35 -0.81
CA ILE A 5 -5.34 -10.18 -0.57
C ILE A 5 -6.09 -11.09 -1.52
N LYS A 6 -7.10 -11.80 -1.02
CA LYS A 6 -8.02 -12.55 -1.87
C LYS A 6 -9.31 -11.74 -2.00
N PHE A 7 -9.72 -11.41 -3.22
CA PHE A 7 -10.93 -10.62 -3.42
C PHE A 7 -11.53 -10.93 -4.79
N GLY A 8 -12.86 -11.07 -4.87
CA GLY A 8 -13.53 -11.33 -6.15
C GLY A 8 -13.07 -12.61 -6.88
N GLY A 9 -12.56 -13.60 -6.14
CA GLY A 9 -11.99 -14.83 -6.73
C GLY A 9 -10.54 -14.71 -7.22
N GLU A 10 -9.97 -13.50 -7.22
CA GLU A 10 -8.58 -13.25 -7.59
C GLU A 10 -7.66 -13.16 -6.36
N MET A 11 -6.35 -13.30 -6.59
CA MET A 11 -5.30 -13.12 -5.59
C MET A 11 -4.42 -11.93 -5.97
N ILE A 12 -4.38 -10.92 -5.11
CA ILE A 12 -3.64 -9.68 -5.34
C ILE A 12 -2.30 -9.75 -4.61
N SER A 13 -1.19 -9.66 -5.34
CA SER A 13 0.15 -9.56 -4.78
C SER A 13 0.47 -8.10 -4.42
N LEU A 14 0.49 -7.78 -3.12
CA LEU A 14 0.85 -6.42 -2.68
C LEU A 14 2.30 -6.05 -3.03
N PRO A 15 3.29 -6.97 -2.93
CA PRO A 15 4.64 -6.69 -3.40
C PRO A 15 4.72 -6.36 -4.90
N ALA A 16 3.87 -6.97 -5.74
CA ALA A 16 3.88 -6.69 -7.17
C ALA A 16 3.33 -5.29 -7.49
N LEU A 17 2.29 -4.85 -6.76
CA LEU A 17 1.82 -3.46 -6.85
C LEU A 17 2.88 -2.48 -6.32
N GLU A 18 3.52 -2.82 -5.21
CA GLU A 18 4.58 -2.02 -4.58
C GLU A 18 5.78 -1.82 -5.50
N GLU A 19 6.18 -2.83 -6.27
CA GLU A 19 7.33 -2.79 -7.19
C GLU A 19 7.20 -1.68 -8.25
N VAL A 20 5.98 -1.42 -8.74
CA VAL A 20 5.71 -0.31 -9.67
C VAL A 20 6.08 1.03 -9.04
N PHE A 21 5.66 1.24 -7.80
CA PHE A 21 5.91 2.49 -7.08
C PHE A 21 7.36 2.59 -6.61
N SER A 22 7.94 1.52 -6.07
CA SER A 22 9.32 1.56 -5.57
C SER A 22 10.34 1.70 -6.69
N SER A 23 10.00 1.29 -7.92
CA SER A 23 10.80 1.57 -9.11
C SER A 23 10.72 3.04 -9.52
N ALA A 24 9.54 3.66 -9.45
CA ALA A 24 9.36 5.09 -9.76
C ALA A 24 9.88 6.03 -8.66
N PHE A 25 9.82 5.57 -7.41
CA PHE A 25 10.21 6.30 -6.19
C PHE A 25 11.16 5.41 -5.37
N PRO A 26 12.44 5.30 -5.77
CA PRO A 26 13.41 4.47 -5.07
C PRO A 26 13.68 4.98 -3.65
N ALA A 27 14.10 4.08 -2.77
CA ALA A 27 14.53 4.42 -1.41
C ALA A 27 15.72 5.39 -1.42
N ASP A 28 15.79 6.25 -0.40
CA ASP A 28 16.90 7.17 -0.17
C ASP A 28 17.63 6.82 1.15
N GLU A 29 18.54 7.68 1.59
CA GLU A 29 19.28 7.54 2.85
C GLU A 29 18.38 7.52 4.10
N ASN A 30 17.14 8.02 3.99
CA ASN A 30 16.13 8.03 5.06
C ASN A 30 15.18 6.83 4.96
N GLY A 31 15.43 5.89 4.05
CA GLY A 31 14.68 4.64 3.91
C GLY A 31 13.69 4.63 2.75
N PRO A 32 12.67 3.76 2.80
CA PRO A 32 11.71 3.61 1.70
C PRO A 32 10.93 4.90 1.44
N MET A 33 10.77 5.28 0.17
CA MET A 33 9.90 6.38 -0.24
C MET A 33 8.42 5.97 -0.25
N VAL A 34 8.15 4.70 -0.55
CA VAL A 34 6.81 4.15 -0.71
C VAL A 34 6.68 2.79 -0.06
N ALA A 35 5.44 2.43 0.28
CA ALA A 35 5.05 1.06 0.63
C ALA A 35 3.58 0.85 0.27
N VAL A 36 3.21 -0.36 -0.16
CA VAL A 36 1.81 -0.75 -0.41
C VAL A 36 1.41 -1.79 0.61
N GLU A 37 0.33 -1.57 1.35
CA GLU A 37 -0.20 -2.61 2.23
C GLU A 37 -1.72 -2.63 2.12
N GLY A 38 -2.33 -3.73 2.54
CA GLY A 38 -3.77 -3.82 2.48
C GLY A 38 -4.38 -4.92 3.32
N ILE A 39 -5.68 -4.78 3.52
CA ILE A 39 -6.50 -5.71 4.27
C ILE A 39 -7.76 -6.07 3.51
N GLU A 40 -8.33 -7.21 3.88
CA GLU A 40 -9.66 -7.62 3.50
C GLU A 40 -10.53 -7.57 4.76
N LYS A 41 -11.64 -6.85 4.69
CA LYS A 41 -12.59 -6.72 5.79
C LYS A 41 -13.99 -6.48 5.27
N GLU A 42 -15.00 -7.08 5.90
CA GLU A 42 -16.42 -6.86 5.56
C GLU A 42 -16.72 -7.02 4.05
N ASN A 43 -16.12 -8.03 3.42
CA ASN A 43 -16.27 -8.29 1.99
C ASN A 43 -15.86 -7.10 1.10
N ARG A 44 -14.90 -6.30 1.59
CA ARG A 44 -14.20 -5.23 0.87
C ARG A 44 -12.70 -5.45 1.00
N LYS A 45 -11.97 -5.01 -0.03
CA LYS A 45 -10.52 -4.87 0.04
C LYS A 45 -10.17 -3.40 0.28
N HIS A 46 -9.09 -3.17 0.99
CA HIS A 46 -8.51 -1.86 1.23
C HIS A 46 -7.03 -1.93 0.90
N ILE A 47 -6.62 -1.40 -0.24
CA ILE A 47 -5.21 -1.37 -0.67
C ILE A 47 -4.72 0.07 -0.62
N TYR A 48 -3.78 0.34 0.28
CA TYR A 48 -3.29 1.68 0.55
C TYR A 48 -1.86 1.82 0.02
N LEU A 49 -1.58 2.95 -0.62
CA LEU A 49 -0.24 3.41 -0.94
C LEU A 49 0.19 4.43 0.13
N PHE A 50 1.22 4.09 0.88
CA PHE A 50 1.92 5.01 1.77
C PHE A 50 3.08 5.63 1.00
N ASN A 51 3.20 6.95 1.01
CA ASN A 51 4.18 7.68 0.23
C ASN A 51 4.75 8.86 1.04
N ARG A 52 6.06 9.12 0.91
CA ARG A 52 6.69 10.31 1.50
C ARG A 52 6.37 11.60 0.76
N ASN A 53 5.99 11.49 -0.51
CA ASN A 53 5.51 12.60 -1.34
C ASN A 53 3.99 12.52 -1.52
N PRO A 54 3.29 13.66 -1.66
CA PRO A 54 1.89 13.68 -2.06
C PRO A 54 1.69 12.95 -3.39
N MET A 55 0.64 12.15 -3.49
CA MET A 55 0.25 11.51 -4.74
C MET A 55 -1.27 11.32 -4.76
N GLU A 56 -1.88 11.71 -5.88
CA GLU A 56 -3.30 11.50 -6.12
C GLU A 56 -3.61 10.03 -6.39
N ILE A 57 -4.75 9.54 -5.89
CA ILE A 57 -5.18 8.15 -6.11
C ILE A 57 -5.34 7.84 -7.61
N SER A 58 -5.74 8.82 -8.42
CA SER A 58 -5.86 8.69 -9.88
C SER A 58 -4.51 8.50 -10.55
N GLU A 59 -3.47 9.20 -10.08
CA GLU A 59 -2.11 9.06 -10.60
C GLU A 59 -1.52 7.69 -10.22
N ALA A 60 -1.67 7.29 -8.96
CA ALA A 60 -1.21 5.98 -8.50
C ALA A 60 -1.83 4.84 -9.33
N ASN A 61 -3.14 4.93 -9.61
CA ASN A 61 -3.84 3.95 -10.42
C ASN A 61 -3.52 4.02 -11.91
N ARG A 62 -3.09 5.17 -12.43
CA ARG A 62 -2.59 5.29 -13.79
C ARG A 62 -1.26 4.54 -13.94
N LEU A 63 -0.32 4.70 -12.99
CA LEU A 63 0.95 3.96 -13.00
C LEU A 63 0.75 2.44 -12.97
N LEU A 64 -0.18 1.96 -12.14
CA LEU A 64 -0.53 0.53 -12.12
C LEU A 64 -1.12 0.05 -13.46
N GLN A 65 -1.98 0.84 -14.09
CA GLN A 65 -2.54 0.50 -15.40
C GLN A 65 -1.48 0.45 -16.51
N GLU A 66 -0.55 1.40 -16.51
CA GLU A 66 0.59 1.44 -17.43
C GLU A 66 1.52 0.24 -17.24
N ALA A 67 1.67 -0.24 -16.00
CA ALA A 67 2.38 -1.47 -15.66
C ALA A 67 1.59 -2.77 -15.93
N GLY A 68 0.38 -2.68 -16.47
CA GLY A 68 -0.44 -3.83 -16.89
C GLY A 68 -1.40 -4.36 -15.82
N PHE A 69 -1.46 -3.77 -14.63
CA PHE A 69 -2.45 -4.14 -13.61
C PHE A 69 -3.85 -3.61 -13.99
N ARG A 70 -4.88 -4.43 -13.76
CA ARG A 70 -6.27 -4.14 -14.18
C ARG A 70 -7.26 -4.56 -13.09
N GLY A 71 -8.51 -4.09 -13.22
CA GLY A 71 -9.62 -4.55 -12.40
C GLY A 71 -9.43 -4.24 -10.92
N ILE A 72 -9.43 -5.28 -10.08
CA ILE A 72 -9.32 -5.13 -8.63
C ILE A 72 -7.88 -4.82 -8.15
N MET A 73 -6.88 -4.93 -9.02
CA MET A 73 -5.48 -4.63 -8.72
C MET A 73 -5.21 -3.12 -8.77
N ARG A 74 -5.80 -2.39 -7.82
CA ARG A 74 -5.78 -0.92 -7.76
C ARG A 74 -5.59 -0.40 -6.33
N ILE A 75 -5.06 0.81 -6.20
CA ILE A 75 -4.98 1.56 -4.94
C ILE A 75 -6.35 2.16 -4.62
N ASP A 76 -6.81 1.94 -3.40
CA ASP A 76 -8.07 2.46 -2.85
C ASP A 76 -7.86 3.76 -2.06
N LYS A 77 -6.66 3.99 -1.49
CA LYS A 77 -6.30 5.22 -0.77
C LYS A 77 -4.80 5.52 -0.86
N THR A 78 -4.44 6.79 -0.94
CA THR A 78 -3.05 7.25 -0.74
C THR A 78 -2.93 7.96 0.61
N LEU A 79 -1.83 7.72 1.32
CA LEU A 79 -1.52 8.37 2.59
C LEU A 79 -0.11 8.95 2.53
N ILE A 80 -0.01 10.26 2.75
CA ILE A 80 1.28 10.91 2.91
C ILE A 80 1.84 10.63 4.31
N MET A 81 3.10 10.25 4.38
CA MET A 81 3.81 10.00 5.63
C MET A 81 5.14 10.75 5.63
N LYS A 82 5.54 11.33 6.77
CA LYS A 82 6.88 11.90 6.87
C LYS A 82 7.96 10.83 6.65
N GLU A 83 7.74 9.65 7.22
CA GLU A 83 8.63 8.50 7.16
C GLU A 83 7.80 7.21 7.05
N ILE A 84 8.27 6.26 6.23
CA ILE A 84 7.69 4.92 6.18
C ILE A 84 8.24 4.11 7.36
N PRO A 85 7.40 3.47 8.19
CA PRO A 85 7.88 2.76 9.37
C PRO A 85 8.76 1.57 8.96
N VAL A 86 9.90 1.42 9.63
CA VAL A 86 10.85 0.32 9.43
C VAL A 86 11.08 -0.47 10.72
N LEU A 87 11.63 -1.68 10.59
CA LEU A 87 12.13 -2.50 11.68
C LEU A 87 13.55 -2.06 12.06
N GLY A 88 14.09 -2.57 13.16
CA GLY A 88 15.51 -2.35 13.54
C GLY A 88 16.53 -2.85 12.50
N THR A 89 16.09 -3.60 11.49
CA THR A 89 16.89 -4.06 10.34
C THR A 89 16.82 -3.11 9.13
N GLY A 90 16.09 -2.00 9.22
CA GLY A 90 15.85 -1.06 8.11
C GLY A 90 14.79 -1.52 7.10
N LYS A 91 14.26 -2.75 7.21
CA LYS A 91 13.18 -3.25 6.34
C LYS A 91 11.84 -2.63 6.72
N THR A 92 10.98 -2.37 5.74
CA THR A 92 9.62 -1.86 5.96
C THR A 92 8.83 -2.68 6.99
N ASN A 93 8.20 -1.99 7.93
CA ASN A 93 7.36 -2.58 8.97
C ASN A 93 5.90 -2.67 8.48
N TYR A 94 5.63 -3.67 7.63
CA TYR A 94 4.30 -3.93 7.07
C TYR A 94 3.21 -4.20 8.11
N ARG A 95 3.58 -4.74 9.29
CA ARG A 95 2.61 -4.91 10.39
C ARG A 95 2.09 -3.55 10.84
N LYS A 96 2.97 -2.56 10.99
CA LYS A 96 2.57 -1.22 11.40
C LYS A 96 1.67 -0.55 10.36
N LEU A 97 2.00 -0.69 9.09
CA LEU A 97 1.17 -0.18 7.99
C LEU A 97 -0.22 -0.81 8.01
N ARG A 98 -0.32 -2.13 8.22
CA ARG A 98 -1.60 -2.83 8.35
C ARG A 98 -2.46 -2.30 9.50
N GLU A 99 -1.86 -2.08 10.68
CA GLU A 99 -2.55 -1.48 11.84
C GLU A 99 -3.11 -0.08 11.52
N LEU A 100 -2.40 0.71 10.71
CA LEU A 100 -2.89 2.03 10.29
C LEU A 100 -4.12 1.92 9.39
N ILE A 101 -4.16 0.93 8.49
CA ILE A 101 -5.33 0.68 7.64
C ILE A 101 -6.51 0.25 8.50
N GLU A 102 -6.30 -0.71 9.42
CA GLU A 102 -7.35 -1.20 10.32
C GLU A 102 -7.99 -0.06 11.13
N LYS A 103 -7.18 0.84 11.69
CA LYS A 103 -7.66 2.03 12.41
C LYS A 103 -8.37 3.03 11.52
N ASP A 104 -7.88 3.24 10.30
CA ASP A 104 -8.48 4.19 9.35
C ASP A 104 -9.87 3.75 8.89
N ILE A 105 -10.11 2.44 8.79
CA ILE A 105 -11.39 1.88 8.35
C ILE A 105 -12.36 1.58 9.50
N GLU A 106 -11.94 1.71 10.77
CA GLU A 106 -12.78 1.62 11.97
C GLU A 106 -12.83 2.97 12.70
N PRO A 107 -13.58 3.99 12.22
CA PRO A 107 -13.53 5.32 12.83
C PRO A 107 -14.20 5.41 14.20
N ASN A 108 -14.82 4.33 14.71
CA ASN A 108 -15.63 4.33 15.94
C ASN A 108 -15.25 3.19 16.88
N THR A 109 -14.14 3.36 17.58
CA THR A 109 -13.96 2.77 18.91
C THR A 109 -13.52 3.91 19.83
N LEU A 110 -14.50 4.74 20.23
CA LEU A 110 -14.40 5.56 21.43
C LEU A 110 -14.52 4.66 22.66
#